data_AF-A0A517R2V0-F1
#
_entry.id   AF-A0A517R2V0-F1
#
_cell.length_a   1.000
_cell.length_b   1.000
_cell.length_c   1.000
_cell.angle_alpha   90.00
_cell.angle_beta   90.00
_cell.angle_gamma   90.00
#
_symmetry.space_group_name_H-M   'P 1'
#
loop_
_entity.id
_entity.type
_entity.pdbx_description
1 polymer ?
#
loop_
_entity_poly.entity_id
_entity_poly.type
_entity_poly.pdbx_seq_one_letter_code
_entity_poly.pdbx_strand_id
1 'polypeptide(L)'
;MGILGSPGMGEMLVVGVIALLLFGKRLPEVARNVGKSVNELKRAMSGFTSEIDSVNRDLRSPTSSTPPSRSMPGREPTDETEFDVAAPKFSPPAAPVDAESKA
;
A
#
# COMPACT_ATOMS: atom_id res chain seq x y z
N MET A 1 0.12 0.04 -50.20
CA MET A 1 0.14 -1.27 -49.54
C MET A 1 1.08 -1.18 -48.34
N GLY A 2 0.56 -0.75 -47.18
CA GLY A 2 1.37 -0.49 -45.99
C GLY A 2 0.47 -0.24 -44.79
N ILE A 3 0.28 -1.29 -43.97
CA ILE A 3 -0.59 -1.35 -42.79
C ILE A 3 0.23 -1.70 -41.53
N LEU A 4 1.54 -1.37 -41.54
CA LEU A 4 2.55 -1.91 -40.63
C LEU A 4 3.21 -0.82 -39.76
N GLY A 5 2.49 0.27 -39.48
CA GLY A 5 3.04 1.47 -38.84
C GLY A 5 2.07 2.14 -37.86
N SER A 6 1.62 1.40 -36.85
CA SER A 6 0.57 1.77 -35.88
C SER A 6 -0.84 1.87 -36.49
N PRO A 7 -1.87 1.25 -35.89
CA PRO A 7 -3.23 1.42 -36.36
C PRO A 7 -3.69 2.85 -36.12
N GLY A 8 -3.75 3.64 -37.20
CA GLY A 8 -4.20 5.02 -37.15
C GLY A 8 -5.66 5.15 -36.73
N MET A 9 -6.09 6.37 -36.38
CA MET A 9 -7.47 6.65 -35.96
C MET A 9 -8.53 6.12 -36.94
N GLY A 10 -8.23 6.13 -38.25
CA GLY A 10 -9.10 5.57 -39.29
C GLY A 10 -9.25 4.04 -39.20
N GLU A 11 -8.17 3.30 -38.96
CA GLU A 11 -8.23 1.84 -38.81
C GLU A 11 -8.98 1.44 -37.53
N MET A 12 -8.74 2.16 -36.42
CA MET A 12 -9.48 1.98 -35.18
C MET A 12 -11.00 2.25 -35.35
N LEU A 13 -11.37 3.24 -36.17
CA LEU A 13 -12.77 3.49 -36.52
C LEU A 13 -13.37 2.33 -37.33
N VAL A 14 -12.66 1.80 -38.33
CA VAL A 14 -13.14 0.66 -39.14
C VAL A 14 -13.31 -0.59 -38.29
N VAL A 15 -12.34 -0.92 -37.43
CA VAL A 15 -12.44 -2.04 -36.47
C VAL A 15 -13.60 -1.81 -35.49
N GLY A 16 -13.78 -0.58 -35.00
CA GLY A 16 -14.90 -0.20 -34.13
C GLY A 16 -16.26 -0.40 -34.80
N VAL A 17 -16.42 -0.02 -36.08
CA VAL A 17 -17.64 -0.24 -36.86
C VAL A 17 -17.89 -1.73 -37.07
N ILE A 18 -16.87 -2.52 -37.44
CA ILE A 18 -17.00 -3.98 -37.60
C ILE A 18 -17.43 -4.63 -36.28
N ALA A 19 -16.80 -4.26 -35.16
CA ALA A 19 -17.19 -4.74 -33.84
C ALA A 19 -18.63 -4.33 -33.48
N LEU A 20 -19.06 -3.12 -33.86
CA LEU A 20 -20.45 -2.68 -33.64
C LEU A 20 -21.46 -3.43 -34.53
N LEU A 21 -21.07 -3.89 -35.72
CA LEU A 21 -21.92 -4.76 -36.55
C LEU A 21 -22.03 -6.19 -35.99
N LEU A 22 -20.92 -6.74 -35.45
CA LEU A 22 -20.89 -8.10 -34.88
C LEU A 22 -21.57 -8.19 -33.51
N PHE A 23 -21.32 -7.23 -32.61
CA PHE A 23 -21.81 -7.24 -31.23
C PHE A 23 -23.00 -6.31 -30.99
N GLY A 24 -23.20 -5.27 -31.81
CA GLY A 24 -24.27 -4.29 -31.65
C GLY A 24 -24.31 -3.70 -30.25
N LYS A 25 -25.51 -3.63 -29.68
CA LYS A 25 -25.77 -3.19 -28.29
C LYS A 25 -25.07 -4.01 -27.20
N ARG A 26 -24.48 -5.18 -27.51
CA ARG A 26 -23.70 -5.98 -26.56
C ARG A 26 -22.23 -5.54 -26.48
N LEU A 27 -21.72 -4.72 -27.39
CA LEU A 27 -20.35 -4.20 -27.33
C LEU A 27 -19.98 -3.58 -25.96
N PRO A 28 -20.79 -2.67 -25.35
CA PRO A 28 -20.47 -2.13 -24.02
C PRO A 28 -20.58 -3.17 -22.89
N GLU A 29 -21.38 -4.22 -23.05
CA GLU A 29 -21.50 -5.33 -22.10
C GLU A 29 -20.23 -6.20 -22.13
N VAL A 30 -19.77 -6.57 -23.34
CA VAL A 30 -18.51 -7.30 -23.55
C VAL A 30 -17.31 -6.48 -23.06
N ALA A 31 -17.23 -5.19 -23.41
CA ALA A 31 -16.15 -4.31 -22.97
C ALA A 31 -16.11 -4.16 -21.44
N ARG A 32 -17.27 -4.10 -20.77
CA ARG A 32 -17.37 -4.12 -19.30
C ARG A 32 -16.89 -5.43 -18.70
N ASN A 33 -17.25 -6.57 -19.29
CA ASN A 33 -16.87 -7.89 -18.78
C ASN A 33 -15.36 -8.13 -18.94
N VAL A 34 -14.81 -7.87 -20.13
CA VAL A 34 -13.34 -7.92 -20.37
C VAL A 34 -12.60 -6.90 -19.50
N GLY A 35 -13.13 -5.67 -19.38
CA GLY A 35 -12.54 -4.62 -18.55
C GLY A 35 -12.47 -4.98 -17.06
N LYS A 36 -13.47 -5.70 -16.52
CA LYS A 36 -13.40 -6.26 -15.16
C LYS A 36 -12.28 -7.28 -15.02
N SER A 37 -12.21 -8.26 -15.92
CA SER A 37 -11.17 -9.30 -15.90
C SER A 37 -9.75 -8.72 -16.03
N VAL A 38 -9.55 -7.73 -16.90
CA VAL A 38 -8.26 -7.03 -17.03
C VAL A 38 -7.93 -6.21 -15.78
N ASN A 39 -8.94 -5.59 -15.16
CA ASN A 39 -8.74 -4.83 -13.91
C ASN A 39 -8.37 -5.76 -12.75
N GLU A 40 -9.08 -6.88 -12.57
CA GLU A 40 -8.76 -7.92 -11.57
C GLU A 40 -7.36 -8.50 -11.80
N LEU A 41 -7.01 -8.86 -13.05
CA LEU A 41 -5.66 -9.27 -13.42
C LEU A 41 -4.62 -8.20 -13.04
N LYS A 42 -4.88 -6.92 -13.32
CA LYS A 42 -3.98 -5.82 -12.93
C LYS A 42 -3.77 -5.74 -11.42
N ARG A 43 -4.83 -5.88 -10.61
CA ARG A 43 -4.71 -5.89 -9.13
C ARG A 43 -3.87 -7.09 -8.66
N ALA A 44 -4.14 -8.28 -9.19
CA ALA A 44 -3.37 -9.48 -8.86
C ALA A 44 -1.87 -9.29 -9.21
N MET A 45 -1.57 -8.85 -10.44
CA MET A 45 -0.20 -8.57 -10.90
C MET A 45 0.50 -7.51 -10.02
N SER A 46 -0.18 -6.42 -9.65
CA SER A 46 0.39 -5.41 -8.73
C SER A 46 0.69 -5.96 -7.34
N GLY A 47 -0.15 -6.87 -6.82
CA GLY A 47 0.13 -7.59 -5.57
C GLY A 47 1.40 -8.43 -5.67
N PHE A 48 1.50 -9.28 -6.71
CA PHE A 48 2.68 -10.11 -6.92
C PHE A 48 3.98 -9.31 -7.12
N THR A 49 3.94 -8.18 -7.86
CA THR A 49 5.13 -7.31 -7.98
C THR A 49 5.57 -6.76 -6.63
N SER A 50 4.62 -6.27 -5.82
CA SER A 50 4.94 -5.73 -4.49
C SER A 50 5.51 -6.79 -3.53
N GLU A 51 5.04 -8.03 -3.61
CA GLU A 51 5.53 -9.14 -2.80
C GLU A 51 6.95 -9.57 -3.23
N ILE A 52 7.20 -9.68 -4.54
CA ILE A 52 8.52 -10.00 -5.11
C ILE A 52 9.56 -8.93 -4.75
N ASP A 53 9.22 -7.64 -4.84
CA ASP A 53 10.10 -6.54 -4.45
C ASP A 53 10.39 -6.52 -2.94
N SER A 54 9.43 -6.96 -2.12
CA SER A 54 9.61 -7.10 -0.67
C SER A 54 10.56 -8.25 -0.34
N VAL A 55 10.33 -9.44 -0.89
CA VAL A 55 11.20 -10.61 -0.70
C VAL A 55 12.63 -10.33 -1.19
N ASN A 56 12.80 -9.66 -2.34
CA ASN A 56 14.11 -9.26 -2.84
C ASN A 56 14.82 -8.24 -1.92
N ARG A 57 14.08 -7.37 -1.24
CA ARG A 57 14.62 -6.43 -0.24
C ARG A 57 15.07 -7.16 1.04
N ASP A 58 14.26 -8.11 1.51
CA ASP A 58 14.55 -8.90 2.71
C ASP A 58 15.78 -9.79 2.50
N LEU A 59 15.88 -10.46 1.35
CA LEU A 59 17.05 -11.25 0.96
C LEU A 59 18.33 -10.42 0.75
N ARG A 60 18.20 -9.11 0.54
CA ARG A 60 19.33 -8.17 0.36
C ARG A 60 19.78 -7.47 1.66
N SER A 61 19.09 -7.68 2.78
CA SER A 61 19.35 -6.98 4.04
C SER A 61 19.83 -7.87 5.20
N PRO A 62 20.98 -8.58 5.09
CA PRO A 62 21.72 -8.98 6.26
C PRO A 62 22.47 -7.74 6.84
N THR A 63 22.21 -7.41 8.11
CA THR A 63 22.86 -6.36 8.92
C THR A 63 22.42 -4.90 8.71
N SER A 64 21.53 -4.44 9.60
CA SER A 64 21.41 -3.02 10.00
C SER A 64 20.74 -2.86 11.38
N SER A 65 20.98 -3.81 12.29
CA SER A 65 20.59 -3.70 13.69
C SER A 65 21.55 -2.80 14.47
N THR A 66 21.38 -1.48 14.33
CA THR A 66 22.00 -0.49 15.21
C THR A 66 20.93 0.06 16.16
N PRO A 67 20.95 -0.27 17.46
CA PRO A 67 20.03 0.35 18.42
C PRO A 67 20.34 1.85 18.53
N PRO A 68 19.32 2.74 18.58
CA PRO A 68 19.56 4.17 18.70
C PRO A 68 20.28 4.48 20.00
N SER A 69 21.47 5.07 19.89
CA SER A 69 22.28 5.48 21.05
C SER A 69 21.50 6.45 21.93
N ARG A 70 21.58 6.23 23.25
CA ARG A 70 20.79 6.93 24.26
C ARG A 70 21.37 8.32 24.56
N SER A 71 21.24 9.23 23.60
CA SER A 71 21.66 10.63 23.73
C SER A 71 20.77 11.37 24.73
N MET A 72 21.27 11.57 25.96
CA MET A 72 20.67 12.46 26.96
C MET A 72 20.58 13.90 26.42
N PRO A 73 19.39 14.53 26.37
CA PRO A 73 19.25 15.96 26.22
C PRO A 73 19.02 16.58 27.60
N GLY A 74 20.11 16.93 28.29
CA GLY A 74 20.02 17.90 29.37
C GLY A 74 20.07 19.30 28.77
N ARG A 75 19.01 20.11 28.96
CA ARG A 75 18.98 21.59 29.11
C ARG A 75 17.62 22.19 28.68
N GLU A 76 16.79 22.51 29.68
CA GLU A 76 15.73 23.53 29.61
C GLU A 76 16.35 24.93 29.34
N PRO A 77 15.64 25.93 28.74
CA PRO A 77 14.33 26.41 29.22
C PRO A 77 13.30 26.90 28.18
N THR A 78 12.05 27.11 28.66
CA THR A 78 11.04 28.14 28.27
C THR A 78 11.02 28.66 26.82
N ASP A 79 9.91 28.70 26.08
CA ASP A 79 8.48 28.55 26.40
C ASP A 79 7.74 28.21 25.06
N GLU A 80 6.42 28.24 24.84
CA GLU A 80 5.27 28.92 25.46
C GLU A 80 4.03 28.00 25.59
N THR A 81 2.96 28.52 26.20
CA THR A 81 1.63 27.91 26.28
C THR A 81 0.98 27.69 24.89
N GLU A 82 0.50 26.47 24.58
CA GLU A 82 -0.91 26.26 24.20
C GLU A 82 -1.38 24.78 24.37
N PHE A 83 -2.70 24.61 24.44
CA PHE A 83 -3.52 23.58 25.09
C PHE A 83 -3.33 22.06 24.80
N ASP A 84 -3.42 21.31 25.88
CA ASP A 84 -4.30 20.14 26.10
C ASP A 84 -4.29 18.97 25.09
N VAL A 85 -3.55 17.91 25.46
CA VAL A 85 -4.10 16.55 25.40
C VAL A 85 -3.83 15.88 26.74
N ALA A 86 -4.79 15.96 27.66
CA ALA A 86 -4.77 15.26 28.94
C ALA A 86 -4.89 13.72 28.75
N ALA A 87 -3.79 13.08 28.34
CA ALA A 87 -3.67 11.61 28.33
C ALA A 87 -3.89 11.09 29.77
N PRO A 88 -4.89 10.22 30.02
CA PRO A 88 -5.17 9.72 31.36
C PRO A 88 -3.96 9.00 31.93
N LYS A 89 -3.49 9.44 33.10
CA LYS A 89 -2.36 8.80 33.79
C LYS A 89 -2.79 7.42 34.31
N PHE A 90 -2.64 6.40 33.48
CA PHE A 90 -2.75 5.01 33.91
C PHE A 90 -1.51 4.64 34.72
N SER A 91 -1.57 4.85 36.04
CA SER A 91 -0.62 4.24 36.98
C SER A 91 -1.02 2.78 37.17
N PRO A 92 -0.25 1.80 36.66
CA PRO A 92 -0.51 0.40 36.99
C PRO A 92 -0.39 0.22 38.51
N PRO A 93 -1.28 -0.54 39.16
CA PRO A 93 -1.22 -0.74 40.61
C PRO A 93 0.12 -1.36 40.98
N ALA A 94 0.81 -0.75 41.94
CA ALA A 94 2.06 -1.29 42.47
C ALA A 94 1.78 -2.71 43.00
N ALA A 95 2.50 -3.70 42.46
CA ALA A 95 2.44 -5.06 42.97
C ALA A 95 2.86 -5.01 44.46
N PRO A 96 2.06 -5.55 45.39
CA PRO A 96 2.41 -5.56 46.80
C PRO A 96 3.61 -6.48 46.99
N VAL A 97 4.77 -5.86 47.20
CA VAL A 97 5.95 -6.55 47.74
C VAL A 97 5.75 -6.78 49.23
N ASP A 98 6.21 -7.94 49.69
CA ASP A 98 6.49 -8.30 51.08
C ASP A 98 5.29 -8.55 52.02
N ALA A 99 4.80 -9.81 51.98
CA ALA A 99 4.04 -10.41 53.08
C ALA A 99 4.30 -11.92 53.26
N GLU A 100 5.54 -12.39 53.05
CA GLU A 100 5.95 -13.74 53.47
C GLU A 100 7.14 -13.69 54.41
N SER A 101 6.82 -13.61 55.70
CA SER A 101 7.75 -13.84 56.79
C SER A 101 7.13 -14.85 57.76
N LYS A 102 7.90 -15.90 58.05
CA LYS A 102 7.81 -16.76 59.23
C LYS A 102 6.88 -17.99 59.17
N ALA A 103 7.49 -19.13 58.82
CA ALA A 103 7.37 -20.40 59.55
C ALA A 103 8.77 -21.04 59.62
#